data_AF-A0A4Q3KWF7-F1
#
_entry.id   AF-A0A4Q3KWF7-F1
#
_cell.length_a   1.000
_cell.length_b   1.000
_cell.length_c   1.000
_cell.angle_alpha   90.00
_cell.angle_beta   90.00
_cell.angle_gamma   90.00
#
_symmetry.space_group_name_H-M   'P 1'
#
loop_
_entity.id
_entity.type
_entity.pdbx_description
1 polymer ?
#
loop_
_entity_poly.entity_id
_entity_poly.type
_entity_poly.pdbx_seq_one_letter_code
_entity_poly.pdbx_strand_id
1 'polypeptide(L)' 'MPISSHNRIGCTPSWVKRIGEFFADAKHHSGVALVRKNQIAQWALSMPNAPQKS' A
#
# COMPACT_ATOMS: atom_id res chain seq x y z
N MET A 1 5.61 -0.84 3.08
CA MET A 1 6.02 0.43 2.44
C MET A 1 4.78 1.16 1.94
N PRO A 2 4.47 2.39 2.41
CA PRO A 2 3.40 3.20 1.83
C PRO A 2 3.83 3.80 0.49
N ILE A 3 2.93 3.83 -0.49
CA ILE A 3 3.14 4.51 -1.78
C ILE A 3 2.18 5.70 -1.82
N SER A 4 2.74 6.89 -2.05
CA SER A 4 1.99 8.13 -2.15
C SER A 4 2.11 8.69 -3.56
N SER A 5 0.98 9.09 -4.14
CA SER A 5 0.92 9.68 -5.47
C SER A 5 -0.07 10.84 -5.47
N HIS A 6 0.24 11.87 -6.25
CA HIS A 6 -0.61 13.05 -6.41
C HIS A 6 -1.14 13.09 -7.83
N ASN A 7 -2.42 13.41 -8.01
CA ASN A 7 -3.06 13.38 -9.34
C ASN A 7 -2.27 14.16 -10.41
N ARG A 8 -1.74 15.35 -10.08
CA ARG A 8 -0.95 16.19 -10.99
C ARG A 8 0.26 15.46 -11.60
N ILE A 9 0.84 14.51 -10.88
CA ILE A 9 2.07 13.82 -11.26
C ILE A 9 1.78 12.36 -11.62
N GLY A 10 1.05 11.65 -10.76
CA GLY A 10 0.74 10.24 -10.87
C GLY A 10 -0.26 9.84 -11.94
N CYS A 11 -1.04 10.78 -12.47
CA CYS A 11 -1.98 10.51 -13.55
C CYS A 11 -1.39 10.77 -14.95
N THR A 12 -0.14 11.23 -15.05
CA THR A 12 0.51 11.35 -16.36
C THR A 12 0.73 9.96 -16.98
N PRO A 13 0.53 9.77 -18.29
CA PRO A 13 0.55 8.43 -18.90
C PRO A 13 1.83 7.63 -18.65
N SER A 14 2.99 8.29 -18.69
CA SER A 14 4.29 7.66 -18.41
C SER A 14 4.38 7.15 -16.97
N TRP A 15 3.81 7.90 -16.02
CA TRP A 15 3.82 7.53 -14.61
C TRP A 15 2.79 6.43 -14.33
N VAL A 16 1.57 6.51 -14.88
CA VAL A 16 0.59 5.43 -14.74
C VAL A 16 1.15 4.10 -15.22
N LYS A 17 1.84 4.09 -16.37
CA LYS A 17 2.51 2.88 -16.90
C LYS A 17 3.52 2.31 -15.90
N ARG A 18 4.41 3.16 -15.37
CA ARG A 18 5.49 2.73 -14.47
C ARG A 18 4.98 2.28 -13.09
N ILE A 19 3.91 2.89 -12.55
CA ILE A 19 3.22 2.37 -11.35
C ILE A 19 2.62 1.00 -11.63
N GLY A 20 1.99 0.82 -12.80
CA GLY A 20 1.42 -0.46 -13.22
C GLY A 20 2.47 -1.56 -13.27
N GLU A 21 3.61 -1.31 -13.92
CA GLU A 21 4.75 -2.24 -13.99
C GLU A 21 5.29 -2.61 -12.61
N PHE A 22 5.46 -1.61 -11.73
CA PHE A 22 5.88 -1.85 -10.35
C PHE A 22 4.92 -2.78 -9.59
N PHE A 23 3.60 -2.57 -9.70
CA PHE A 23 2.64 -3.45 -9.04
C PHE A 23 2.54 -4.84 -9.67
N ALA A 24 2.78 -4.97 -10.97
CA ALA A 24 2.83 -6.26 -11.63
C ALA A 24 4.02 -7.08 -11.12
N ASP A 25 5.20 -6.47 -11.05
CA ASP A 25 6.41 -7.07 -10.51
C ASP A 25 6.24 -7.48 -9.04
N ALA A 26 5.76 -6.56 -8.19
CA ALA A 26 5.52 -6.80 -6.77
C ALA A 26 4.61 -8.02 -6.50
N LYS A 27 3.63 -8.29 -7.37
CA LYS A 27 2.72 -9.45 -7.23
C LYS A 27 3.40 -10.79 -7.51
N HIS A 28 4.52 -10.82 -8.21
CA HIS A 28 5.26 -12.07 -8.47
C HIS A 28 6.14 -12.49 -7.29
N HIS A 29 6.38 -11.62 -6.32
CA HIS A 29 7.20 -11.92 -5.15
C HIS A 29 6.37 -12.50 -3.99
N SER A 30 6.72 -13.72 -3.56
CA SER A 30 6.12 -14.33 -2.36
C SER A 30 6.42 -13.50 -1.11
N GLY A 31 5.41 -13.31 -0.26
CA GLY A 31 5.52 -12.53 0.98
C GLY A 31 5.22 -11.03 0.82
N VAL A 32 4.92 -10.56 -0.39
CA VAL A 32 4.45 -9.20 -0.63
C VAL A 32 2.92 -9.15 -0.64
N ALA A 33 2.33 -8.27 0.16
CA ALA A 33 0.88 -8.03 0.19
C ALA A 33 0.55 -6.59 -0.21
N LEU A 34 -0.38 -6.43 -1.16
CA LEU A 34 -0.95 -5.13 -1.52
C LEU A 34 -2.23 -4.91 -0.70
N VAL A 35 -2.14 -4.04 0.31
CA VAL A 35 -3.20 -3.83 1.29
C VAL A 35 -3.58 -2.35 1.40
N ARG A 36 -4.85 -2.09 1.71
CA ARG A 36 -5.33 -0.73 1.98
C ARG A 36 -4.98 -0.30 3.41
N LYS A 37 -4.83 1.01 3.62
CA LYS A 37 -4.49 1.59 4.93
C LYS A 37 -5.49 1.20 6.04
N ASN A 38 -6.78 1.14 5.74
CA ASN A 38 -7.80 0.73 6.70
C ASN A 38 -7.64 -0.74 7.14
N GLN A 39 -7.26 -1.63 6.23
CA GLN A 39 -6.99 -3.04 6.55
C GLN A 39 -5.75 -3.16 7.44
N ILE A 40 -4.69 -2.39 7.16
CA ILE A 40 -3.50 -2.32 8.02
C ILE A 40 -3.89 -1.82 9.43
N ALA A 41 -4.71 -0.78 9.52
CA ALA A 41 -5.15 -0.24 10.80
C ALA A 41 -5.97 -1.27 11.60
N GLN A 42 -6.93 -1.94 10.96
CA GLN A 42 -7.72 -3.00 11.59
C GLN A 42 -6.84 -4.16 12.07
N TRP A 43 -5.89 -4.60 11.24
CA TRP A 43 -4.93 -5.63 11.61
C TRP A 43 -4.07 -5.21 12.80
N ALA A 44 -3.52 -3.99 12.79
CA ALA A 44 -2.72 -3.47 13.89
C ALA A 44 -3.51 -3.37 15.20
N LEU A 45 -4.77 -2.91 15.14
CA LEU A 45 -5.65 -2.83 16.30
C LEU A 45 -6.09 -4.19 16.84
N SER A 46 -6.07 -5.23 16.00
CA SER A 46 -6.38 -6.61 16.43
C SER A 46 -5.23 -7.28 17.19
N MET A 47 -4.04 -6.67 17.26
CA MET A 47 -2.89 -7.24 17.96
C MET A 47 -3.11 -7.20 19.48
N PRO A 48 -2.71 -8.25 20.23
CA PRO A 48 -2.90 -8.34 21.67
C PRO A 48 -2.30 -7.18 22.48
N ASN A 49 -1.28 -6.52 21.94
CA ASN A 49 -0.52 -5.44 22.57
C ASN A 49 -0.77 -4.07 21.91
N ALA A 50 -1.83 -3.92 21.11
CA ALA A 50 -2.18 -2.63 20.53
C ALA A 50 -2.46 -1.60 21.65
N PRO A 51 -1.81 -0.42 21.64
CA PRO A 51 -2.06 0.61 22.64
C PRO A 51 -3.54 1.01 22.66
N GLN A 52 -4.18 0.89 23.82
CA GLN A 52 -5.53 1.39 24.02
C GLN A 52 -5.48 2.79 24.63
N LYS A 53 -6.38 3.67 24.19
CA LYS A 53 -6.54 4.98 24.83
C LYS A 53 -7.13 4.75 26.23
N SER A 54 -6.36 5.13 27.25
CA SER A 54 -6.81 5.31 28.64
C SER A 54 -7.71 6.53 28.79
#